data_AF-A0A485KQX1-F1
#
_entry.id   AF-A0A485KQX1-F1
#
_cell.length_a   1.000
_cell.length_b   1.000
_cell.length_c   1.000
_cell.angle_alpha   90.00
_cell.angle_beta   90.00
_cell.angle_gamma   90.00
#
_symmetry.space_group_name_H-M   'P 1'
#
loop_
_entity.id
_entity.type
_entity.pdbx_description
1 polymer ?
#
loop_
_entity_poly.entity_id
_entity_poly.type
_entity_poly.pdbx_seq_one_letter_code
_entity_poly.pdbx_strand_id
1 'polypeptide(L)'
;MKQDALRRYIKRIAKDDKDMGQVPESAVYTLRTATELFVGEIGQLIASELLKKQKPLTGDSLKALLIASKSSTFTGVQPTLETLVLPRERKPSKRKAVVQKRSRPNVPSVEARSAVVAILASPPRATRPPPPSASRIEEDDDYDASD
;
A
#
# COMPACT_ATOMS: atom_id res chain seq x y z
N MET A 1 -12.06 -2.40 7.33
CA MET A 1 -11.82 -3.33 6.21
C MET A 1 -10.45 -3.04 5.60
N LYS A 2 -9.53 -4.01 5.57
CA LYS A 2 -8.22 -3.83 4.90
C LYS A 2 -8.48 -3.66 3.40
N GLN A 3 -8.00 -2.57 2.83
CA GLN A 3 -8.15 -2.29 1.39
C GLN A 3 -7.31 -3.31 0.61
N ASP A 4 -7.94 -4.00 -0.35
CA ASP A 4 -7.28 -4.98 -1.21
C ASP A 4 -6.30 -4.24 -2.15
N ALA A 5 -5.01 -4.40 -1.88
CA ALA A 5 -3.94 -3.71 -2.59
C ALA A 5 -3.80 -4.21 -4.04
N LEU A 6 -4.00 -5.52 -4.28
CA LEU A 6 -3.88 -6.13 -5.60
C LEU A 6 -5.01 -5.64 -6.51
N ARG A 7 -6.26 -5.66 -6.01
CA ARG A 7 -7.42 -5.13 -6.73
C ARG A 7 -7.23 -3.67 -7.15
N ARG A 8 -6.71 -2.83 -6.25
CA ARG A 8 -6.45 -1.41 -6.54
C ARG A 8 -5.36 -1.21 -7.59
N TYR A 9 -4.31 -2.01 -7.51
CA TYR A 9 -3.22 -1.95 -8.46
C TYR A 9 -3.69 -2.34 -9.87
N ILE A 10 -4.42 -3.45 -9.99
CA ILE A 10 -5.03 -3.90 -11.25
C ILE A 10 -5.97 -2.85 -11.83
N LYS A 11 -6.87 -2.30 -11.00
CA LYS A 11 -7.80 -1.24 -11.44
C LYS A 11 -7.08 0.03 -11.89
N ARG A 12 -5.90 0.33 -11.35
CA ARG A 12 -5.09 1.48 -11.77
C ARG A 12 -4.46 1.21 -13.13
N ILE A 13 -3.75 0.08 -13.29
CA ILE A 13 -3.12 -0.29 -14.56
C ILE A 13 -4.15 -0.34 -15.69
N ALA A 14 -5.30 -0.98 -15.44
CA ALA A 14 -6.34 -1.12 -16.45
C ALA A 14 -6.97 0.22 -16.85
N LYS A 15 -6.92 1.26 -16.00
CA LYS A 15 -7.36 2.62 -16.33
C LYS A 15 -6.30 3.45 -17.03
N ASP A 16 -5.03 3.16 -16.77
CA ASP A 16 -3.90 3.84 -17.41
C ASP A 16 -3.74 3.39 -18.88
N ASP A 17 -4.39 2.29 -19.27
CA ASP A 17 -4.53 1.87 -20.65
C ASP A 17 -5.60 2.73 -21.36
N LYS A 18 -5.22 3.37 -22.46
CA LYS A 18 -5.85 4.60 -22.99
C LYS A 18 -7.31 4.47 -23.43
N ASP A 19 -7.85 3.25 -23.49
CA ASP A 19 -9.15 2.95 -24.07
C ASP A 19 -10.20 2.43 -23.06
N MET A 20 -9.90 2.42 -21.76
CA MET A 20 -10.78 1.86 -20.72
C MET A 20 -11.39 2.95 -19.83
N GLY A 21 -12.36 3.70 -20.36
CA GLY A 21 -13.04 4.79 -19.61
C GLY A 21 -13.65 4.33 -18.27
N GLN A 22 -14.25 3.14 -18.23
CA GLN A 22 -14.66 2.47 -16.99
C GLN A 22 -14.30 0.98 -17.04
N VAL A 23 -13.43 0.54 -16.13
CA VAL A 23 -13.11 -0.88 -15.97
C VAL A 23 -14.21 -1.54 -15.12
N PRO A 24 -15.01 -2.48 -15.66
CA PRO A 24 -16.06 -3.16 -14.91
C PRO A 24 -15.46 -4.02 -13.80
N GLU A 25 -16.19 -4.16 -12.70
CA GLU A 25 -15.69 -4.88 -11.52
C GLU A 25 -15.45 -6.38 -11.80
N SER A 26 -16.25 -6.97 -12.70
CA SER A 26 -16.05 -8.34 -13.18
C SER A 26 -14.69 -8.53 -13.86
N ALA A 27 -14.26 -7.58 -14.69
CA ALA A 27 -12.95 -7.64 -15.34
C ALA A 27 -11.81 -7.52 -14.32
N VAL A 28 -11.95 -6.64 -13.31
CA VAL A 28 -10.96 -6.53 -12.23
C VAL A 28 -10.84 -7.85 -11.46
N TYR A 29 -11.96 -8.51 -11.18
CA TYR A 29 -11.98 -9.82 -10.53
C TYR A 29 -11.27 -10.87 -11.39
N THR A 30 -11.61 -10.97 -12.68
CA THR A 30 -10.96 -11.92 -13.61
C THR A 30 -9.46 -11.68 -13.71
N LEU A 31 -9.02 -10.43 -13.86
CA LEU A 31 -7.60 -10.06 -13.91
C LEU A 31 -6.88 -10.42 -12.61
N ARG A 32 -7.55 -10.22 -11.47
CA ARG A 32 -7.01 -10.62 -10.17
C ARG A 32 -6.82 -12.11 -10.08
N THR A 33 -7.84 -12.90 -10.40
CA THR A 33 -7.76 -14.37 -10.38
C THR A 33 -6.66 -14.87 -11.33
N ALA A 34 -6.59 -14.33 -12.54
CA ALA A 34 -5.54 -14.67 -13.50
C ALA A 34 -4.14 -14.34 -12.94
N THR A 35 -3.99 -13.19 -12.27
CA THR A 35 -2.71 -12.80 -11.64
C THR A 35 -2.34 -13.74 -10.48
N GLU A 36 -3.30 -14.10 -9.63
CA GLU A 36 -3.09 -15.02 -8.52
C GLU A 36 -2.68 -16.41 -9.01
N LEU A 37 -3.33 -16.93 -10.06
CA LEU A 37 -2.97 -18.20 -10.70
C LEU A 37 -1.57 -18.14 -11.32
N PHE A 38 -1.26 -17.08 -12.06
CA PHE A 38 0.05 -16.87 -12.67
C PHE A 38 1.17 -16.86 -11.62
N VAL A 39 1.00 -16.09 -10.54
CA VAL A 39 1.99 -16.04 -9.44
C VAL A 39 2.07 -17.37 -8.70
N GLY A 40 0.93 -18.05 -8.50
CA GLY A 40 0.88 -19.36 -7.86
C GLY A 40 1.69 -20.41 -8.61
N GLU A 41 1.55 -20.47 -9.93
CA GLU A 41 2.34 -21.38 -10.77
C GLU A 41 3.84 -21.07 -10.73
N ILE A 42 4.22 -19.79 -10.76
CA ILE A 42 5.63 -19.39 -10.59
C ILE A 42 6.16 -19.90 -9.25
N GLY A 43 5.38 -19.74 -8.17
CA GLY A 43 5.74 -20.23 -6.84
C GLY A 43 5.97 -21.74 -6.81
N GLN A 44 5.11 -22.52 -7.48
CA GLN A 44 5.25 -23.98 -7.58
C GLN A 44 6.50 -24.39 -8.37
N LEU A 45 6.80 -23.70 -9.48
CA LEU A 45 8.00 -23.94 -10.27
C LEU A 45 9.27 -23.65 -9.46
N ILE A 46 9.30 -22.52 -8.75
CA ILE A 46 10.43 -22.15 -7.89
C ILE A 46 10.61 -23.17 -6.76
N ALA A 47 9.54 -23.53 -6.07
CA ALA A 47 9.60 -24.52 -4.99
C ALA A 47 10.15 -25.87 -5.49
N SER A 48 9.66 -26.33 -6.64
CA SER A 48 10.12 -27.57 -7.27
C SER A 48 11.60 -27.51 -7.65
N GLU A 49 12.08 -26.37 -8.14
CA GLU A 49 13.49 -26.21 -8.50
C GLU A 49 14.40 -26.13 -7.27
N LEU A 50 14.00 -25.39 -6.23
CA LEU A 50 14.76 -25.27 -4.98
C LEU A 50 14.88 -26.61 -4.25
N LEU A 51 13.87 -27.48 -4.37
CA LEU A 51 13.94 -28.85 -3.84
C LEU A 51 14.92 -29.73 -4.63
N LYS A 52 15.04 -29.52 -5.94
CA LYS A 52 15.94 -30.31 -6.81
C LYS A 52 17.38 -29.80 -6.78
N LYS A 53 17.57 -28.48 -6.71
CA LYS A 53 18.87 -27.81 -6.77
C LYS A 53 19.09 -27.07 -5.46
N GLN A 54 20.10 -27.48 -4.70
CA GLN A 54 20.59 -26.74 -3.52
C GLN A 54 21.37 -25.48 -3.92
N LYS A 55 20.91 -24.74 -4.94
CA LYS A 55 21.54 -23.51 -5.42
C LYS A 55 20.56 -22.35 -5.28
N PRO A 56 21.06 -21.14 -4.96
CA PRO A 56 20.21 -19.95 -4.91
C PRO A 56 19.63 -19.66 -6.29
N LEU A 57 18.34 -19.30 -6.31
CA LEU A 57 17.64 -18.91 -7.53
C LEU A 57 18.17 -17.54 -8.00
N THR A 58 18.81 -17.51 -9.16
CA THR A 58 19.19 -16.27 -9.86
C THR A 58 18.12 -15.85 -10.85
N GLY A 59 18.13 -14.58 -11.26
CA GLY A 59 17.21 -14.09 -12.29
C GLY A 59 17.28 -14.89 -13.59
N ASP A 60 18.49 -15.25 -14.04
CA ASP A 60 18.70 -16.06 -15.24
C ASP A 60 18.15 -17.48 -15.08
N SER A 61 18.32 -18.09 -13.90
CA SER A 61 17.75 -19.42 -13.63
C SER A 61 16.21 -19.41 -13.59
N LEU A 62 15.61 -18.36 -13.02
CA LEU A 62 14.15 -18.19 -13.02
C LEU A 62 13.63 -17.97 -14.44
N LYS A 63 14.30 -17.12 -15.22
CA LYS A 63 13.97 -16.90 -16.64
C LYS A 63 13.99 -18.21 -17.42
N ALA A 64 15.05 -19.01 -17.26
CA ALA A 64 15.18 -20.31 -17.93
C ALA A 64 14.08 -21.29 -17.50
N LEU A 65 13.68 -21.30 -16.22
CA LEU A 65 12.59 -22.15 -15.73
C LEU A 65 11.24 -21.77 -16.33
N LEU A 66 10.95 -20.47 -16.43
CA LEU A 66 9.71 -19.99 -17.03
C LEU A 66 9.65 -20.30 -18.53
N ILE A 67 10.77 -20.16 -19.24
CA ILE A 67 10.86 -20.52 -20.66
C ILE A 67 10.69 -22.03 -20.85
N ALA A 68 11.34 -22.84 -20.01
CA ALA A 68 11.21 -24.31 -20.07
C ALA A 68 9.83 -24.83 -19.63
N SER A 69 9.02 -23.98 -18.97
CA SER A 69 7.68 -24.35 -18.55
C SER A 69 6.76 -24.54 -19.74
N LYS A 70 6.07 -25.69 -19.77
CA LYS A 70 5.03 -25.99 -20.77
C LYS A 70 3.64 -25.50 -20.36
N SER A 71 3.54 -24.72 -19.29
CA SER A 71 2.24 -24.22 -18.82
C SER A 71 1.67 -23.21 -19.81
N SER A 72 0.38 -23.39 -20.13
CA SER A 72 -0.37 -22.47 -20.99
C SER A 72 -0.42 -21.06 -20.41
N THR A 73 -0.36 -20.94 -19.08
CA THR A 73 -0.33 -19.68 -18.31
C THR A 73 0.84 -18.77 -18.70
N PHE A 74 1.96 -19.32 -19.20
CA PHE A 74 3.12 -18.53 -19.64
C PHE A 74 3.12 -18.21 -21.14
N THR A 75 2.25 -18.83 -21.95
CA THR A 75 2.29 -18.71 -23.43
C THR A 75 2.29 -17.26 -23.90
N GLY A 76 1.44 -16.41 -23.31
CA GLY A 76 1.33 -15.00 -23.69
C GLY A 76 2.56 -14.15 -23.32
N VAL A 77 3.38 -14.61 -22.38
CA VAL A 77 4.59 -13.90 -21.94
C VAL A 77 5.88 -14.51 -22.47
N GLN A 78 5.84 -15.69 -23.11
CA GLN A 78 7.02 -16.37 -23.66
C GLN A 78 7.86 -15.46 -24.60
N PRO A 79 7.28 -14.73 -25.57
CA PRO A 79 8.08 -13.88 -26.47
C PRO A 79 8.83 -12.78 -25.73
N THR A 80 8.19 -12.20 -24.71
CA THR A 80 8.80 -11.19 -23.82
C THR A 80 9.88 -11.81 -22.96
N LEU A 81 9.66 -13.02 -22.43
CA LEU A 81 10.64 -13.74 -21.65
C LEU A 81 11.87 -14.05 -22.50
N GLU A 82 11.73 -14.57 -23.71
CA GLU A 82 12.87 -14.88 -24.59
C GLU A 82 13.77 -13.66 -24.83
N THR A 83 13.16 -12.50 -25.13
CA THR A 83 13.86 -11.24 -25.42
C THR A 83 14.36 -10.48 -24.20
N LEU A 84 13.93 -10.84 -22.99
CA LEU A 84 14.29 -10.13 -21.75
C LEU A 84 15.77 -10.31 -21.40
N VAL A 85 16.57 -9.24 -21.49
CA VAL A 85 17.96 -9.24 -21.00
C VAL A 85 17.97 -8.79 -19.54
N LEU A 86 18.34 -9.69 -18.63
CA LEU A 86 18.47 -9.37 -17.21
C LEU A 86 19.83 -8.71 -16.94
N PRO A 87 19.87 -7.51 -16.34
CA PRO A 87 21.14 -6.87 -15.98
C PRO A 87 21.84 -7.70 -14.90
N ARG A 88 23.11 -8.06 -15.15
CA ARG A 88 23.93 -8.92 -14.27
C ARG A 88 24.23 -8.30 -12.90
N GLU A 89 24.19 -6.97 -12.80
CA GLU A 89 24.44 -6.26 -11.54
C GLU A 89 23.40 -5.16 -11.34
N ARG A 90 22.58 -5.29 -10.29
CA ARG A 90 21.85 -4.15 -9.77
C ARG A 90 22.87 -3.24 -9.07
N LYS A 91 23.34 -2.21 -9.77
CA LYS A 91 24.02 -1.08 -9.11
C LYS A 91 23.11 -0.64 -7.95
N PRO A 92 23.62 -0.46 -6.73
CA PRO A 92 22.81 -0.01 -5.62
C PRO A 92 22.15 1.30 -6.04
N SER A 93 20.82 1.27 -6.12
CA SER A 93 20.02 2.44 -6.43
C SER A 93 20.40 3.52 -5.42
N LYS A 94 21.09 4.57 -5.86
CA LYS A 94 21.37 5.80 -5.11
C LYS A 94 20.05 6.57 -4.89
N ARG A 95 19.04 5.91 -4.33
CA ARG A 95 17.92 6.61 -3.72
C ARG A 95 18.53 7.25 -2.48
N LYS A 96 18.83 8.54 -2.58
CA LYS A 96 19.12 9.39 -1.45
C LYS A 96 18.05 9.08 -0.41
N ALA A 97 18.44 8.43 0.67
CA ALA A 97 17.61 8.33 1.85
C ALA A 97 17.34 9.77 2.26
N VAL A 98 16.19 10.31 1.88
CA VAL A 98 15.63 11.46 2.59
C VAL A 98 15.28 10.89 3.96
N VAL A 99 16.29 10.91 4.84
CA VAL A 99 16.11 10.73 6.26
C VAL A 99 15.17 11.85 6.67
N GLN A 100 13.87 11.54 6.69
CA GLN A 100 12.92 12.34 7.46
C GLN A 100 13.43 12.26 8.89
N LYS A 101 14.18 13.29 9.30
CA LYS A 101 14.50 13.57 10.70
C LYS A 101 13.15 13.74 11.41
N ARG A 102 12.62 12.64 11.96
CA ARG A 102 11.64 12.74 13.04
C ARG A 102 12.38 13.33 14.22
N SER A 103 12.26 14.64 14.39
CA SER A 103 12.58 15.35 15.62
C SER A 103 11.83 14.67 16.76
N ARG A 104 12.55 13.90 17.59
CA ARG A 104 12.05 13.51 18.91
C ARG A 104 11.86 14.80 19.72
N PRO A 105 10.71 15.03 20.36
CA PRO A 105 10.63 16.08 21.35
C PRO A 105 11.52 15.68 22.54
N ASN A 106 12.44 16.60 22.85
CA ASN A 106 13.37 16.56 23.96
C ASN A 106 12.56 16.52 25.26
N VAL A 107 12.69 15.44 26.03
CA VAL A 107 12.18 15.38 27.41
C VAL A 107 13.20 16.14 28.26
N PRO A 108 12.85 17.27 28.90
CA PRO A 108 13.79 17.94 29.79
C PRO A 108 13.83 17.20 31.12
N SER A 109 14.95 16.52 31.37
CA SER A 109 15.39 16.13 32.71
C SER A 109 16.04 17.35 33.35
N VAL A 110 15.42 17.86 34.43
CA VAL A 110 16.10 18.70 35.42
C VAL A 110 15.57 18.30 36.79
N GLU A 111 16.35 17.51 37.51
CA GLU A 111 16.32 17.46 38.97
C GLU A 111 17.02 18.72 39.51
N ALA A 112 16.41 19.43 40.46
CA ALA A 112 17.11 20.00 41.63
C ALA A 112 16.17 20.79 42.57
N ARG A 113 16.14 20.30 43.83
CA ARG A 113 16.00 21.01 45.13
C ARG A 113 14.58 21.45 45.55
N SER A 114 13.97 20.88 46.60
CA SER A 114 14.31 20.76 48.04
C SER A 114 13.68 21.88 48.90
N ALA A 115 13.08 21.47 50.03
CA ALA A 115 12.50 22.24 51.14
C ALA A 115 11.05 22.76 50.94
N VAL A 116 10.10 22.78 51.89
CA VAL A 116 9.91 22.23 53.26
C VAL A 116 8.50 22.74 53.68
N VAL A 117 7.66 21.84 54.22
CA VAL A 117 6.63 22.06 55.26
C VAL A 117 5.28 22.78 54.97
N ALA A 118 4.25 22.19 55.61
CA ALA A 118 2.95 22.71 56.08
C ALA A 118 1.78 22.77 55.08
N ILE A 119 0.73 21.92 55.17
CA ILE A 119 -0.29 21.68 56.22
C ILE A 119 -1.63 22.41 55.89
N LEU A 120 -2.72 21.63 55.96
CA LEU A 120 -4.13 21.97 56.23
C LEU A 120 -5.09 22.50 55.13
N ALA A 121 -6.22 21.79 55.10
CA ALA A 121 -7.62 22.24 54.92
C ALA A 121 -8.29 22.11 53.53
N SER A 122 -9.52 21.62 53.61
CA SER A 122 -10.38 21.05 52.57
C SER A 122 -11.33 22.10 51.88
N PRO A 123 -12.43 21.72 51.18
CA PRO A 123 -12.84 22.22 49.84
C PRO A 123 -14.05 23.20 49.93
N PRO A 124 -15.01 23.36 48.97
CA PRO A 124 -15.03 23.38 47.49
C PRO A 124 -15.56 24.74 46.94
N ARG A 125 -15.54 24.99 45.62
CA ARG A 125 -16.54 25.90 45.00
C ARG A 125 -16.83 25.59 43.53
N ALA A 126 -18.10 25.34 43.25
CA ALA A 126 -18.68 25.18 41.92
C ALA A 126 -19.16 26.52 41.36
N THR A 127 -19.12 26.72 40.02
CA THR A 127 -20.11 27.52 39.26
C THR A 127 -19.95 27.38 37.72
N ARG A 128 -20.80 26.51 37.14
CA ARG A 128 -21.71 26.60 35.96
C ARG A 128 -21.25 27.13 34.55
N PRO A 129 -21.72 26.50 33.42
CA PRO A 129 -21.47 26.88 32.00
C PRO A 129 -22.57 27.78 31.39
N PRO A 130 -22.38 28.41 30.20
CA PRO A 130 -23.20 28.13 28.99
C PRO A 130 -22.50 28.50 27.62
N PRO A 131 -23.18 28.59 26.45
CA PRO A 131 -24.02 27.62 25.70
C PRO A 131 -23.50 27.41 24.23
N PRO A 132 -24.16 26.57 23.39
CA PRO A 132 -23.73 26.29 22.02
C PRO A 132 -24.29 27.30 21.01
N SER A 133 -23.50 27.64 20.00
CA SER A 133 -23.99 28.42 18.85
C SER A 133 -24.04 27.53 17.61
N ALA A 134 -25.26 27.10 17.31
CA ALA A 134 -25.66 26.67 15.98
C ALA A 134 -25.83 27.91 15.08
N SER A 135 -25.36 27.83 13.85
CA SER A 135 -25.74 28.74 12.76
C SER A 135 -25.71 27.88 11.49
N ARG A 136 -26.87 27.28 11.17
CA ARG A 136 -27.85 27.78 10.19
C ARG A 136 -27.31 27.63 8.78
N ILE A 137 -27.61 26.48 8.18
CA ILE A 137 -27.46 26.23 6.75
C ILE A 137 -28.80 26.69 6.16
N GLU A 138 -28.79 27.78 5.40
CA GLU A 138 -29.93 28.17 4.57
C GLU A 138 -29.80 27.39 3.27
N GLU A 139 -30.63 26.36 3.10
CA GLU A 139 -30.96 25.79 1.81
C GLU A 139 -32.01 26.71 1.18
N ASP A 140 -31.59 27.54 0.24
CA ASP A 140 -32.45 28.39 -0.58
C ASP A 140 -32.69 27.62 -1.89
N ASP A 141 -33.74 26.80 -1.88
CA ASP A 141 -34.06 25.82 -2.93
C ASP A 141 -35.47 26.11 -3.47
N ASP A 142 -35.67 27.31 -4.04
CA ASP A 142 -36.91 27.71 -4.70
C ASP A 142 -36.61 28.21 -6.13
N TYR A 143 -36.40 27.28 -7.06
CA TYR A 143 -36.40 27.58 -8.51
C TYR A 143 -37.84 27.50 -9.04
N ASP A 144 -38.48 28.66 -9.14
CA ASP A 144 -39.82 28.83 -9.72
C ASP A 144 -39.78 28.59 -11.24
N ALA A 145 -40.35 27.47 -11.66
CA ALA A 145 -40.67 27.19 -13.06
C ALA A 145 -42.11 27.66 -13.33
N SER A 146 -42.24 28.89 -13.83
CA SER A 146 -43.50 29.41 -14.34
C SER A 146 -43.65 29.11 -15.85
N ASP A 147 -44.81 28.53 -16.18
CA ASP A 147 -45.36 28.18 -17.52
C ASP A 147 -45.31 29.31 -18.56
#